data_AF-A0A380H404-F1
#
_entry.id   AF-A0A380H404-F1
#
_cell.length_a   1.000
_cell.length_b   1.000
_cell.length_c   1.000
_cell.angle_alpha   90.00
_cell.angle_beta   90.00
_cell.angle_gamma   90.00
#
_symmetry.space_group_name_H-M   'P 1'
#
loop_
_entity.id
_entity.type
_entity.pdbx_description
1 polymer ?
#
loop_
_entity_poly.entity_id
_entity_poly.type
_entity_poly.pdbx_seq_one_letter_code
_entity_poly.pdbx_strand_id
1 'polypeptide(L)'
;MKSVLFDVDGVFLSEERCFDVSAITVEELLTSFTFLRCGEFIDFEDELNDEKIQEILARVFQNDQILNQLKSLGLNSNWDMLFIVFSILLIDIAKQLIYTDIDYQKPLNVINLFRNGKDAIYSDLEAYAQAQLKIEDTGLFRLKSNLWQLAKDTYQEWYLGTDLFNKVEDGYALQDFKRGFIYEEVILKPKEEIQLLLQHLK
;
A
#
# COMPACT_ATOMS: atom_id res chain seq x y z
N MET A 1 -48.22 -36.61 -18.06
CA MET A 1 -47.47 -35.53 -18.72
C MET A 1 -45.99 -35.85 -18.52
N LYS A 2 -45.16 -35.84 -19.57
CA LYS A 2 -43.71 -36.05 -19.43
C LYS A 2 -43.04 -34.68 -19.36
N SER A 3 -42.16 -34.51 -18.39
CA SER A 3 -41.35 -33.30 -18.24
C SER A 3 -39.87 -33.69 -18.29
N VAL A 4 -39.06 -32.81 -18.87
CA VAL A 4 -37.59 -32.90 -18.89
C VAL A 4 -37.06 -31.59 -18.32
N LEU A 5 -36.13 -31.67 -17.37
CA LEU A 5 -35.36 -30.52 -16.90
C LEU A 5 -33.97 -30.56 -17.53
N PHE A 6 -33.49 -29.39 -17.92
CA PHE A 6 -32.13 -29.17 -18.38
C PHE A 6 -31.43 -28.24 -17.40
N ASP A 7 -30.14 -28.49 -17.19
CA ASP A 7 -29.23 -27.55 -16.56
C ASP A 7 -28.78 -26.48 -17.57
N VAL A 8 -28.08 -25.44 -17.11
CA VAL A 8 -27.55 -24.36 -17.96
C VAL A 8 -26.08 -24.62 -18.28
N ASP A 9 -25.24 -24.68 -17.25
CA ASP A 9 -23.79 -24.83 -17.42
C ASP A 9 -23.44 -26.30 -17.71
N GLY A 10 -22.57 -26.52 -18.70
CA GLY A 10 -22.24 -27.84 -19.22
C GLY A 10 -23.32 -28.49 -20.10
N VAL A 11 -24.48 -27.84 -20.28
CA VAL A 11 -25.57 -28.29 -21.17
C VAL A 11 -25.84 -27.28 -22.28
N PHE A 12 -26.10 -26.02 -21.93
CA PHE A 12 -26.33 -24.94 -22.90
C PHE A 12 -25.12 -24.00 -23.04
N LEU A 13 -24.35 -23.80 -21.96
CA LEU A 13 -23.20 -22.88 -21.92
C LEU A 13 -21.97 -23.55 -21.30
N SER A 14 -20.76 -23.09 -21.64
CA SER A 14 -19.52 -23.50 -20.97
C SER A 14 -19.20 -22.58 -19.79
N GLU A 15 -18.45 -23.10 -18.81
CA GLU A 15 -17.93 -22.30 -17.68
C GLU A 15 -16.65 -21.53 -18.05
N GLU A 16 -16.16 -21.64 -19.28
CA GLU A 16 -14.85 -21.12 -19.70
C GLU A 16 -14.72 -19.61 -19.46
N ARG A 17 -15.77 -18.84 -19.78
CA ARG A 17 -15.77 -17.39 -19.52
C ARG A 17 -15.69 -17.06 -18.03
N CYS A 18 -16.13 -17.94 -17.15
CA CYS A 18 -15.95 -17.71 -15.71
C CYS A 18 -14.49 -17.89 -15.29
N PHE A 19 -13.75 -18.84 -15.89
CA PHE A 19 -12.32 -19.00 -15.64
C PHE A 19 -11.52 -17.85 -16.25
N ASP A 20 -11.88 -17.39 -17.46
CA ASP A 20 -11.30 -16.19 -18.08
C ASP A 20 -11.38 -14.98 -17.13
N VAL A 21 -12.59 -14.65 -16.66
CA VAL A 21 -12.83 -13.52 -15.75
C VAL A 21 -12.08 -13.70 -14.43
N SER A 22 -11.99 -14.93 -13.93
CA SER A 22 -11.23 -15.24 -12.71
C SER A 22 -9.74 -14.92 -12.88
N ALA A 23 -9.14 -15.27 -14.01
CA ALA A 23 -7.74 -14.97 -14.29
C ALA A 23 -7.51 -13.46 -14.51
N ILE A 24 -8.37 -12.80 -15.28
CA ILE A 24 -8.31 -11.35 -15.50
C ILE A 24 -8.40 -10.60 -14.17
N THR A 25 -9.28 -11.04 -13.26
CA THR A 25 -9.42 -10.42 -11.94
C THR A 25 -8.14 -10.55 -11.12
N VAL A 26 -7.51 -11.74 -11.09
CA VAL A 26 -6.22 -11.92 -10.40
C VAL A 26 -5.15 -11.02 -11.02
N GLU A 27 -5.10 -10.94 -12.35
CA GLU A 27 -4.13 -10.12 -13.06
C GLU A 27 -4.32 -8.63 -12.77
N GLU A 28 -5.54 -8.11 -12.86
CA GLU A 28 -5.88 -6.71 -12.60
C GLU A 28 -5.53 -6.31 -11.16
N LEU A 29 -5.88 -7.14 -10.18
CA LEU A 29 -5.55 -6.92 -8.77
C LEU A 29 -4.04 -6.83 -8.55
N LEU A 30 -3.24 -7.54 -9.34
CA LEU A 30 -1.78 -7.53 -9.25
C LEU A 30 -1.17 -6.36 -10.02
N THR A 31 -1.60 -6.06 -11.25
CA THR A 31 -0.82 -5.23 -12.18
C THR A 31 -1.38 -3.83 -12.44
N SER A 32 -2.68 -3.60 -12.19
CA SER A 32 -3.30 -2.30 -12.49
C SER A 32 -2.79 -1.18 -11.57
N PHE A 33 -2.90 0.06 -12.05
CA PHE A 33 -2.59 1.26 -11.27
C PHE A 33 -3.53 1.48 -10.08
N THR A 34 -4.73 0.89 -10.11
CA THR A 34 -5.75 1.02 -9.07
C THR A 34 -5.44 0.14 -7.86
N PHE A 35 -4.76 -0.99 -8.08
CA PHE A 35 -4.50 -1.99 -7.05
C PHE A 35 -3.00 -2.07 -6.70
N LEU A 36 -2.36 -3.25 -6.80
CA LEU A 36 -1.01 -3.46 -6.27
C LEU A 36 0.11 -2.95 -7.19
N ARG A 37 -0.13 -2.87 -8.51
CA ARG A 37 0.86 -2.47 -9.51
C ARG A 37 2.21 -3.23 -9.40
N CYS A 38 2.13 -4.51 -9.09
CA CYS A 38 3.24 -5.44 -8.93
C CYS A 38 3.38 -6.30 -10.20
N GLY A 39 3.74 -5.69 -11.33
CA GLY A 39 3.94 -6.40 -12.58
C GLY A 39 4.07 -5.47 -13.79
N GLU A 40 4.13 -6.07 -14.97
CA GLU A 40 4.01 -5.34 -16.23
C GLU A 40 2.58 -4.78 -16.35
N PHE A 41 2.48 -3.50 -16.68
CA PHE A 41 1.18 -2.86 -16.86
C PHE A 41 0.50 -3.42 -18.10
N ILE A 42 -0.79 -3.74 -17.96
CA ILE A 42 -1.67 -4.13 -19.06
C ILE A 42 -2.76 -3.07 -19.15
N ASP A 43 -2.95 -2.52 -20.35
CA ASP A 43 -4.11 -1.68 -20.63
C ASP A 43 -5.34 -2.56 -20.84
N PHE A 44 -6.10 -2.81 -19.77
CA PHE A 44 -7.28 -3.66 -19.83
C PHE A 44 -8.42 -3.08 -20.68
N GLU A 45 -8.41 -1.79 -21.00
CA GLU A 45 -9.43 -1.16 -21.84
C GLU A 45 -9.14 -1.41 -23.33
N ASP A 46 -7.88 -1.22 -23.75
CA ASP A 46 -7.51 -1.28 -25.17
C ASP A 46 -6.85 -2.60 -25.61
N GLU A 47 -6.22 -3.38 -24.71
CA GLU A 47 -5.46 -4.59 -25.07
C GLU A 47 -6.18 -5.92 -24.80
N LEU A 48 -7.34 -5.90 -24.13
CA LEU A 48 -8.03 -7.12 -23.68
C LEU A 48 -8.86 -7.79 -24.80
N ASN A 49 -8.18 -8.55 -25.65
CA ASN A 49 -8.79 -9.41 -26.67
C ASN A 49 -8.70 -10.91 -26.28
N ASP A 50 -9.36 -11.80 -27.03
CA ASP A 50 -9.38 -13.24 -26.72
C ASP A 50 -7.98 -13.87 -26.64
N GLU A 51 -7.02 -13.44 -27.48
CA GLU A 51 -5.63 -13.93 -27.42
C GLU A 51 -4.96 -13.52 -26.11
N LYS A 52 -5.11 -12.25 -25.70
CA LYS A 52 -4.59 -11.74 -24.44
C LYS A 52 -5.25 -12.40 -23.23
N ILE A 53 -6.55 -12.67 -23.29
CA ILE A 53 -7.28 -13.39 -22.24
C ILE A 53 -6.70 -14.80 -22.07
N GLN A 54 -6.47 -15.52 -23.16
CA GLN A 54 -5.88 -16.87 -23.08
C GLN A 54 -4.44 -16.84 -22.58
N GLU A 55 -3.65 -15.82 -22.94
CA GLU A 55 -2.31 -15.60 -22.39
C GLU A 55 -2.36 -15.40 -20.86
N ILE A 56 -3.25 -14.53 -20.38
CA ILE A 56 -3.44 -14.27 -18.94
C ILE A 56 -3.91 -15.54 -18.22
N LEU A 57 -4.92 -16.24 -18.76
CA LEU A 57 -5.44 -17.48 -18.20
C LEU A 57 -4.34 -18.54 -18.06
N ALA A 58 -3.58 -18.79 -19.13
CA ALA A 58 -2.50 -19.76 -19.16
C ALA A 58 -1.40 -19.43 -18.14
N ARG A 59 -1.09 -18.14 -17.95
CA ARG A 59 -0.11 -17.69 -16.95
C ARG A 59 -0.64 -17.78 -15.52
N VAL A 60 -1.83 -17.24 -15.24
CA VAL A 60 -2.39 -17.18 -13.89
C VAL A 60 -2.69 -18.57 -13.35
N PHE A 61 -3.28 -19.45 -14.16
CA PHE A 61 -3.66 -20.80 -13.74
C PHE A 61 -2.69 -21.91 -14.19
N GLN A 62 -1.54 -21.53 -14.75
CA GLN A 62 -0.48 -22.44 -15.20
C GLN A 62 -1.02 -23.54 -16.14
N ASN A 63 -1.62 -23.12 -17.26
CA ASN A 63 -2.32 -24.00 -18.22
C ASN A 63 -3.32 -24.95 -17.51
N ASP A 64 -4.24 -24.36 -16.75
CA ASP A 64 -5.29 -25.03 -15.95
C ASP A 64 -4.83 -25.97 -14.83
N GLN A 65 -3.53 -26.15 -14.60
CA GLN A 65 -3.03 -27.02 -13.53
C GLN A 65 -3.55 -26.58 -12.16
N ILE A 66 -3.57 -25.26 -11.91
CA ILE A 66 -4.05 -24.71 -10.65
C ILE A 66 -5.57 -24.92 -10.51
N LEU A 67 -6.36 -24.65 -11.56
CA LEU A 67 -7.81 -24.86 -11.54
C LEU A 67 -8.15 -26.33 -11.26
N ASN A 68 -7.50 -27.26 -11.97
CA ASN A 68 -7.71 -28.69 -11.77
C ASN A 68 -7.34 -29.13 -10.36
N GLN A 69 -6.25 -28.59 -9.81
CA GLN A 69 -5.85 -28.88 -8.43
C GLN A 69 -6.89 -28.36 -7.42
N LEU A 70 -7.37 -27.13 -7.55
CA LEU A 70 -8.38 -26.55 -6.65
C LEU A 70 -9.69 -27.33 -6.70
N LYS A 71 -10.15 -27.71 -7.90
CA LYS A 71 -11.33 -28.58 -8.07
C LYS A 71 -11.13 -29.95 -7.42
N SER A 72 -9.95 -30.54 -7.54
CA SER A 72 -9.63 -31.84 -6.89
C SER A 72 -9.70 -31.78 -5.36
N LEU A 73 -9.48 -30.59 -4.78
CA LEU A 73 -9.60 -30.32 -3.34
C LEU A 73 -11.04 -29.97 -2.91
N GLY A 74 -12.01 -30.00 -3.85
CA GLY A 74 -13.42 -29.73 -3.59
C GLY A 74 -13.83 -28.27 -3.75
N LEU A 75 -12.94 -27.41 -4.25
CA LEU A 75 -13.19 -25.99 -4.43
C LEU A 75 -13.65 -25.72 -5.87
N ASN A 76 -14.94 -25.41 -6.03
CA ASN A 76 -15.58 -25.23 -7.35
C ASN A 76 -16.05 -23.79 -7.62
N SER A 77 -16.15 -22.95 -6.59
CA SER A 77 -16.55 -21.55 -6.72
C SER A 77 -15.44 -20.74 -7.38
N ASN A 78 -15.75 -20.07 -8.47
CA ASN A 78 -14.80 -19.20 -9.18
C ASN A 78 -14.26 -18.09 -8.27
N TRP A 79 -15.11 -17.53 -7.40
CA TRP A 79 -14.72 -16.51 -6.42
C TRP A 79 -13.73 -17.03 -5.39
N ASP A 80 -13.92 -18.27 -4.92
CA ASP A 80 -12.98 -18.87 -3.97
C ASP A 80 -11.66 -19.24 -4.67
N MET A 81 -11.72 -19.71 -5.92
CA MET A 81 -10.52 -20.06 -6.70
C MET A 81 -9.65 -18.83 -6.94
N LEU A 82 -10.23 -17.75 -7.47
CA LEU A 82 -9.49 -16.51 -7.72
C LEU A 82 -8.95 -15.91 -6.41
N PHE A 83 -9.73 -15.99 -5.32
CA PHE A 83 -9.31 -15.46 -4.03
C PHE A 83 -8.10 -16.21 -3.46
N ILE A 84 -8.11 -17.54 -3.52
CA ILE A 84 -6.99 -18.35 -3.04
C ILE A 84 -5.73 -18.09 -3.87
N VAL A 85 -5.85 -18.07 -5.21
CA VAL A 85 -4.71 -17.81 -6.09
C VAL A 85 -4.12 -16.43 -5.84
N PHE A 86 -4.96 -15.40 -5.81
CA PHE A 86 -4.52 -14.04 -5.48
C PHE A 86 -3.88 -13.96 -4.09
N SER A 87 -4.47 -14.59 -3.08
CA SER A 87 -3.96 -14.56 -1.70
C SER A 87 -2.55 -15.18 -1.60
N ILE A 88 -2.30 -16.29 -2.28
CA ILE A 88 -0.98 -16.93 -2.29
C ILE A 88 0.07 -16.01 -2.92
N LEU A 89 -0.27 -15.37 -4.05
CA LEU A 89 0.61 -14.42 -4.73
C LEU A 89 0.87 -13.18 -3.87
N LEU A 90 -0.17 -12.64 -3.23
CA LEU A 90 -0.06 -11.50 -2.32
C LEU A 90 0.81 -11.83 -1.10
N ILE A 91 0.67 -13.02 -0.51
CA ILE A 91 1.52 -13.47 0.61
C ILE A 91 2.98 -13.48 0.17
N ASP A 92 3.29 -13.98 -1.03
CA ASP A 92 4.67 -14.04 -1.51
C ASP A 92 5.26 -12.64 -1.72
N ILE A 93 4.50 -11.72 -2.31
CA ILE A 93 4.89 -10.30 -2.45
C ILE A 93 5.09 -9.65 -1.07
N ALA A 94 4.13 -9.82 -0.16
CA ALA A 94 4.15 -9.19 1.16
C ALA A 94 5.31 -9.69 2.05
N LYS A 95 5.76 -10.94 1.88
CA LYS A 95 6.91 -11.49 2.61
C LYS A 95 8.19 -10.68 2.36
N GLN A 96 8.32 -10.04 1.20
CA GLN A 96 9.45 -9.16 0.92
C GLN A 96 9.45 -7.95 1.85
N LEU A 97 8.28 -7.43 2.23
CA LEU A 97 8.16 -6.26 3.11
C LEU A 97 8.38 -6.63 4.59
N ILE A 98 7.92 -7.81 5.02
CA ILE A 98 7.94 -8.22 6.44
C ILE A 98 9.37 -8.51 6.93
N TYR A 99 10.23 -9.04 6.07
CA TYR A 99 11.58 -9.50 6.44
C TYR A 99 12.70 -8.61 5.90
N THR A 100 12.40 -7.37 5.53
CA THR A 100 13.43 -6.44 5.06
C THR A 100 14.16 -5.80 6.25
N ASP A 101 15.48 -5.94 6.29
CA ASP A 101 16.34 -5.18 7.21
C ASP A 101 16.31 -3.69 6.87
N ILE A 102 16.06 -2.85 7.88
CA ILE A 102 16.00 -1.40 7.72
C ILE A 102 17.43 -0.83 7.72
N ASP A 103 17.87 -0.32 6.58
CA ASP A 103 19.13 0.43 6.46
C ASP A 103 18.96 1.90 6.89
N TYR A 104 19.22 2.16 8.18
CA TYR A 104 19.17 3.51 8.75
C TYR A 104 20.28 4.46 8.24
N GLN A 105 21.31 3.98 7.51
CA GLN A 105 22.33 4.84 6.90
C GLN A 105 21.92 5.36 5.52
N LYS A 106 20.98 4.68 4.85
CA LYS A 106 20.52 5.05 3.51
C LYS A 106 20.07 6.51 3.36
N PRO A 107 19.31 7.11 4.30
CA PRO A 107 18.91 8.50 4.19
C PRO A 107 20.09 9.47 4.14
N LEU A 108 21.13 9.24 4.94
CA LEU A 108 22.33 10.09 4.95
C LEU A 108 23.05 10.05 3.60
N ASN A 109 23.23 8.85 3.03
CA ASN A 109 23.87 8.66 1.74
C ASN A 109 23.12 9.37 0.61
N VAL A 110 21.79 9.33 0.63
CA VAL A 110 20.94 9.97 -0.39
C VAL A 110 20.91 11.49 -0.21
N ILE A 111 20.70 11.99 1.00
CA ILE A 111 20.60 13.43 1.29
C ILE A 111 21.92 14.15 0.99
N ASN A 112 23.08 13.49 1.14
CA ASN A 112 24.38 14.06 0.78
C ASN A 112 24.51 14.41 -0.72
N LEU A 113 23.63 13.87 -1.58
CA LEU A 113 23.59 14.17 -3.00
C LEU A 113 22.58 15.26 -3.36
N PHE A 114 21.75 15.68 -2.40
CA PHE A 114 20.68 16.66 -2.64
C PHE A 114 21.23 18.08 -2.74
N ARG A 115 20.54 18.89 -3.53
CA ARG A 115 20.80 20.31 -3.69
C ARG A 115 20.29 21.06 -2.45
N ASN A 116 21.01 22.12 -2.09
CA ASN A 116 20.63 22.98 -0.97
C ASN A 116 19.34 23.76 -1.24
N GLY A 117 18.52 23.89 -0.20
CA GLY A 117 17.27 24.65 -0.23
C GLY A 117 16.04 23.76 -0.18
N LYS A 118 15.00 24.19 0.56
CA LYS A 118 13.81 23.39 0.84
C LYS A 118 13.15 22.86 -0.43
N ASP A 119 12.87 23.73 -1.39
CA ASP A 119 12.18 23.33 -2.63
C ASP A 119 13.05 22.38 -3.48
N ALA A 120 14.37 22.59 -3.48
CA ALA A 120 15.31 21.73 -4.17
C ALA A 120 15.37 20.33 -3.54
N ILE A 121 15.35 20.24 -2.20
CA ILE A 121 15.32 18.97 -1.45
C ILE A 121 14.06 18.16 -1.80
N TYR A 122 12.88 18.78 -1.84
CA TYR A 122 11.65 18.07 -2.22
C TYR A 122 11.65 17.64 -3.70
N SER A 123 12.16 18.49 -4.59
CA SER A 123 12.35 18.12 -6.00
C SER A 123 13.32 16.94 -6.18
N ASP A 124 14.41 16.90 -5.41
CA ASP A 124 15.37 15.80 -5.44
C ASP A 124 14.80 14.51 -4.82
N LEU A 125 13.95 14.62 -3.80
CA LEU A 125 13.21 13.48 -3.24
C LEU A 125 12.24 12.87 -4.25
N GLU A 126 11.47 13.69 -4.97
CA GLU A 126 10.59 13.22 -6.05
C GLU A 126 11.39 12.53 -7.16
N ALA A 127 12.51 13.12 -7.60
CA ALA A 127 13.38 12.52 -8.60
C ALA A 127 13.99 11.19 -8.14
N TYR A 128 14.40 11.12 -6.86
CA TYR A 128 14.88 9.88 -6.24
C TYR A 128 13.79 8.80 -6.24
N ALA A 129 12.56 9.15 -5.84
CA ALA A 129 11.43 8.22 -5.83
C ALA A 129 11.10 7.70 -7.24
N GLN A 130 11.02 8.58 -8.24
CA GLN A 130 10.80 8.22 -9.64
C GLN A 130 11.87 7.23 -10.14
N ALA A 131 13.15 7.50 -9.86
CA ALA A 131 14.25 6.65 -10.30
C ALA A 131 14.27 5.28 -9.59
N GLN A 132 14.01 5.23 -8.28
CA GLN A 132 14.07 3.99 -7.51
C GLN A 132 12.84 3.11 -7.71
N LEU A 133 11.65 3.71 -7.77
CA LEU A 133 10.38 2.99 -7.88
C LEU A 133 9.95 2.77 -9.33
N LYS A 134 10.61 3.42 -10.29
CA LYS A 134 10.25 3.40 -11.72
C LYS A 134 8.78 3.77 -11.95
N ILE A 135 8.30 4.78 -11.24
CA ILE A 135 6.94 5.32 -11.33
C ILE A 135 6.95 6.74 -11.88
N GLU A 136 5.90 7.13 -12.59
CA GLU A 136 5.75 8.50 -13.09
C GLU A 136 5.16 9.45 -12.04
N ASP A 137 4.11 9.01 -11.33
CA ASP A 137 3.49 9.81 -10.28
C ASP A 137 4.22 9.63 -8.93
N THR A 138 4.86 10.70 -8.48
CA THR A 138 5.54 10.80 -7.20
C THR A 138 4.81 11.73 -6.22
N GLY A 139 3.53 12.05 -6.48
CA GLY A 139 2.72 12.97 -5.69
C GLY A 139 2.67 12.65 -4.18
N LEU A 140 2.81 11.38 -3.81
CA LEU A 140 2.90 10.94 -2.42
C LEU A 140 4.12 11.52 -1.68
N PHE A 141 5.21 11.87 -2.37
CA PHE A 141 6.46 12.37 -1.78
C PHE A 141 6.57 13.90 -1.79
N ARG A 142 5.54 14.61 -2.27
CA ARG A 142 5.50 16.08 -2.28
C ARG A 142 5.35 16.66 -0.87
N LEU A 143 5.81 17.90 -0.71
CA LEU A 143 5.55 18.67 0.51
C LEU A 143 4.04 18.80 0.75
N LYS A 144 3.59 18.52 1.98
CA LYS A 144 2.17 18.51 2.39
C LYS A 144 1.30 17.49 1.63
N SER A 145 1.90 16.42 1.10
CA SER A 145 1.15 15.24 0.64
C SER A 145 0.49 14.50 1.81
N ASN A 146 -0.32 13.48 1.49
CA ASN A 146 -0.91 12.60 2.50
C ASN A 146 0.14 11.87 3.35
N LEU A 147 1.28 11.48 2.77
CA LEU A 147 2.38 10.86 3.52
C LEU A 147 3.06 11.85 4.47
N TRP A 148 3.23 13.11 4.02
CA TRP A 148 3.74 14.17 4.88
C TRP A 148 2.79 14.43 6.06
N GLN A 149 1.48 14.49 5.79
CA GLN A 149 0.46 14.70 6.81
C GLN A 149 0.46 13.58 7.85
N LEU A 150 0.51 12.31 7.40
CA LEU A 150 0.65 11.15 8.28
C LEU A 150 1.88 11.25 9.19
N ALA A 151 3.04 11.62 8.65
CA ALA A 151 4.26 11.79 9.44
C ALA A 151 4.13 12.93 10.47
N LYS A 152 3.54 14.07 10.05
CA LYS A 152 3.28 15.22 10.92
C LYS A 152 2.31 14.86 12.06
N ASP A 153 1.21 14.21 11.78
CA ASP A 153 0.22 13.84 12.81
C ASP A 153 0.78 12.77 13.76
N THR A 154 1.53 11.80 13.25
CA THR A 154 2.22 10.81 14.08
C THR A 154 3.19 11.48 15.06
N TYR A 155 3.94 12.48 14.59
CA TYR A 155 4.81 13.29 15.44
C TYR A 155 4.02 14.09 16.48
N GLN A 156 2.95 14.76 16.08
CA GLN A 156 2.13 15.57 16.99
C GLN A 156 1.51 14.73 18.10
N GLU A 157 1.03 13.51 17.79
CA GLU A 157 0.55 12.59 18.82
C GLU A 157 1.66 12.22 19.83
N TRP A 158 2.90 11.98 19.35
CA TRP A 158 4.03 11.68 20.23
C TRP A 158 4.41 12.87 21.12
N TYR A 159 4.41 14.07 20.55
CA TYR A 159 4.85 15.28 21.22
C TYR A 159 3.77 15.83 22.17
N LEU A 160 2.55 16.03 21.70
CA LEU A 160 1.44 16.56 22.51
C LEU A 160 0.85 15.53 23.47
N GLY A 161 0.87 14.26 23.08
CA GLY A 161 0.11 13.19 23.73
C GLY A 161 -1.35 13.14 23.25
N THR A 162 -2.00 11.99 23.42
CA THR A 162 -3.35 11.71 22.93
C THR A 162 -4.37 12.78 23.33
N ASP A 163 -4.40 13.16 24.61
CA ASP A 163 -5.40 14.09 25.14
C ASP A 163 -5.26 15.51 24.59
N LEU A 164 -4.03 15.98 24.38
CA LEU A 164 -3.78 17.33 23.89
C LEU A 164 -3.87 17.39 22.37
N PHE A 165 -3.43 16.34 21.66
CA PHE A 165 -3.64 16.19 20.23
C PHE A 165 -5.12 16.32 19.86
N ASN A 166 -5.99 15.55 20.52
CA ASN A 166 -7.44 15.59 20.30
C ASN A 166 -8.11 16.93 20.59
N LYS A 167 -7.44 17.85 21.30
CA LYS A 167 -7.94 19.19 21.62
C LYS A 167 -7.45 20.26 20.66
N VAL A 168 -6.30 20.06 20.02
CA VAL A 168 -5.54 21.11 19.33
C VAL A 168 -5.40 20.84 17.83
N GLU A 169 -5.33 19.57 17.44
CA GLU A 169 -5.17 19.16 16.05
C GLU A 169 -6.52 18.75 15.44
N ASP A 170 -6.62 18.89 14.11
CA ASP A 170 -7.81 18.44 13.37
C ASP A 170 -7.78 16.91 13.22
N GLY A 171 -8.60 16.23 14.00
CA GLY A 171 -8.74 14.77 13.94
C GLY A 171 -8.79 14.11 15.31
N TYR A 172 -8.56 12.79 15.33
CA TYR A 172 -8.45 12.01 16.56
C TYR A 172 -7.19 11.17 16.52
N ALA A 173 -6.50 11.10 17.65
CA ALA A 173 -5.32 10.29 17.83
C ALA A 173 -5.65 8.81 17.54
N LEU A 174 -4.76 8.15 16.81
CA LEU A 174 -4.93 6.73 16.46
C LEU A 174 -4.65 5.80 17.64
N GLN A 175 -3.87 6.27 18.61
CA GLN A 175 -3.41 5.49 19.76
C GLN A 175 -3.68 6.27 21.06
N ASP A 176 -3.99 5.52 22.12
CA ASP A 176 -4.40 6.06 23.43
C ASP A 176 -3.29 6.03 24.49
N PHE A 177 -2.12 5.46 24.17
CA PHE A 177 -1.03 5.30 25.13
C PHE A 177 0.01 6.44 25.11
N LYS A 178 -0.05 7.35 24.14
CA LYS A 178 0.96 8.41 23.96
C LYS A 178 0.75 9.52 24.99
N ARG A 179 1.71 9.66 25.91
CA ARG A 179 1.61 10.58 27.05
C ARG A 179 1.96 12.04 26.74
N GLY A 180 2.75 12.26 25.69
CA GLY A 180 3.18 13.59 25.26
C GLY A 180 4.53 14.00 25.85
N PHE A 181 5.56 14.06 25.01
CA PHE A 181 6.88 14.57 25.40
C PHE A 181 6.91 16.07 25.73
N ILE A 182 5.85 16.82 25.40
CA ILE A 182 5.68 18.22 25.81
C ILE A 182 5.76 18.41 27.33
N TYR A 183 5.43 17.37 28.11
CA TYR A 183 5.52 17.39 29.58
C TYR A 183 6.90 16.94 30.11
N GLU A 184 7.77 16.44 29.24
CA GLU A 184 9.11 15.91 29.53
C GLU A 184 10.22 16.75 28.88
N GLU A 185 9.94 18.03 28.62
CA GLU A 185 10.87 18.94 27.98
C GLU A 185 12.20 19.09 28.73
N VAL A 186 13.28 19.24 27.95
CA VAL A 186 14.63 19.36 28.51
C VAL A 186 14.86 20.78 29.01
N ILE A 187 14.79 20.95 30.32
CA ILE A 187 15.02 22.23 30.98
C ILE A 187 16.51 22.62 30.88
N LEU A 188 16.81 23.73 30.19
CA LEU A 188 18.19 24.22 30.01
C LEU A 188 18.81 24.80 31.28
N LYS A 189 18.00 25.37 32.16
CA LYS A 189 18.40 25.97 33.44
C LYS A 189 17.32 25.76 34.50
N PRO A 190 17.69 25.52 35.78
CA PRO A 190 16.71 25.35 36.85
C PRO A 190 15.66 26.46 36.86
N LYS A 191 14.42 26.08 37.15
CA LYS A 191 13.26 26.98 37.12
C LYS A 191 13.48 28.17 38.06
N GLU A 192 14.08 27.94 39.20
CA GLU A 192 14.34 28.94 40.25
C GLU A 192 15.31 30.01 39.76
N GLU A 193 16.37 29.63 39.02
CA GLU A 193 17.33 30.57 38.44
C GLU A 193 16.67 31.48 37.40
N ILE A 194 15.86 30.89 36.52
CA ILE A 194 15.12 31.64 35.49
C ILE A 194 14.13 32.60 36.15
N GLN A 195 13.40 32.15 37.17
CA GLN A 195 12.44 33.00 37.88
C GLN A 195 13.11 34.20 38.55
N LEU A 196 14.27 33.99 39.20
CA LEU A 196 15.04 35.07 39.82
C LEU A 196 15.54 36.08 38.78
N LEU A 197 16.10 35.60 37.66
CA LEU A 197 16.53 36.46 36.56
C LEU A 197 15.37 37.31 36.04
N LEU A 198 14.21 36.70 35.78
CA LEU A 198 13.03 37.40 35.27
C LEU A 198 12.46 38.43 36.26
N GLN A 199 12.58 38.20 37.56
CA GLN A 199 12.19 39.18 38.58
C GLN A 199 13.10 40.41 38.59
N HIS A 200 14.40 40.23 38.35
CA HIS A 200 15.35 41.34 38.27
C HIS A 200 15.30 42.12 36.95
N LEU A 201 14.73 41.54 35.89
CA LEU A 201 14.52 42.21 34.59
C LEU A 201 13.24 43.06 34.54
N LYS A 202 12.35 42.93 35.54
CA LYS A 202 11.16 43.78 35.71
C LYS A 202 11.50 45.05 36.45
#